data_AF-A0A3E0KDW1-F1
#
_entry.id   AF-A0A3E0KDW1-F1
#
_cell.length_a   1.000
_cell.length_b   1.000
_cell.length_c   1.000
_cell.angle_alpha   90.00
_cell.angle_beta   90.00
_cell.angle_gamma   90.00
#
_symmetry.space_group_name_H-M   'P 1'
#
loop_
_entity.id
_entity.type
_entity.pdbx_description
1 polymer ?
#
loop_
_entity_poly.entity_id
_entity_poly.type
_entity_poly.pdbx_seq_one_letter_code
_entity_poly.pdbx_strand_id
1 'polypeptide(L)'
;MRTPPPPGPWYNIGNRTRREGRFLSAITLYHYPRCSTSRKARQFLGELGAQVVERRYFTELPTEEEIRELARLLPRGVHDIVSTRSRRYRELNLAGKELSEDQWVKLLAAEPGLWRRPIAVKGGRAVVGYDEEALRALVD
;
A
#
# COMPACT_ATOMS: atom_id res chain seq x y z
N MET A 1 -22.10 -19.73 -40.04
CA MET A 1 -22.21 -20.23 -38.66
C MET A 1 -20.97 -21.06 -38.36
N ARG A 2 -20.06 -20.57 -37.51
CA ARG A 2 -18.87 -21.33 -37.07
C ARG A 2 -18.78 -21.19 -35.54
N THR A 3 -19.01 -22.29 -34.85
CA THR A 3 -18.92 -22.41 -33.39
C THR A 3 -17.46 -22.30 -32.93
N PRO A 4 -17.19 -21.68 -31.77
CA PRO A 4 -15.84 -21.65 -31.20
C PRO A 4 -15.38 -23.04 -30.76
N PRO A 5 -14.05 -23.31 -30.75
CA PRO A 5 -13.49 -24.59 -30.35
C PRO A 5 -13.61 -24.82 -28.83
N PRO A 6 -13.62 -26.09 -28.37
CA PRO A 6 -13.66 -26.40 -26.95
C PRO A 6 -12.36 -25.97 -26.25
N PRO A 7 -12.42 -25.54 -24.97
CA PRO A 7 -11.23 -25.21 -24.19
C PRO A 7 -10.35 -26.45 -24.00
N GLY A 8 -9.04 -26.25 -24.17
CA GLY A 8 -8.01 -27.29 -24.06
C GLY A 8 -7.86 -27.90 -22.65
N PRO A 9 -7.00 -28.92 -22.50
CA PRO A 9 -7.00 -29.90 -21.41
C PRO A 9 -6.39 -29.39 -20.09
N TRP A 10 -6.46 -28.09 -19.82
CA TRP A 10 -6.01 -27.51 -18.55
C TRP A 10 -7.18 -27.35 -17.55
N TYR A 11 -8.38 -27.80 -17.91
CA TYR A 11 -9.50 -27.90 -17.00
C TYR A 11 -9.40 -29.16 -16.14
N ASN A 12 -9.09 -28.94 -14.86
CA ASN A 12 -9.16 -29.83 -13.70
C ASN A 12 -8.11 -30.92 -13.49
N ILE A 13 -7.19 -30.63 -12.57
CA ILE A 13 -6.68 -31.56 -11.54
C ILE A 13 -6.50 -30.69 -10.28
N GLY A 14 -7.29 -30.81 -9.22
CA GLY A 14 -7.22 -31.93 -8.30
C GLY A 14 -6.43 -31.53 -7.05
N ASN A 15 -7.16 -31.34 -5.94
CA ASN A 15 -6.75 -31.53 -4.55
C ASN A 15 -5.38 -31.01 -4.04
N ARG A 16 -5.49 -30.21 -2.96
CA ARG A 16 -4.64 -30.29 -1.76
C ARG A 16 -3.22 -29.72 -1.93
N THR A 17 -3.09 -28.41 -1.85
CA THR A 17 -1.86 -27.81 -1.32
C THR A 17 -2.17 -26.79 -0.24
N ARG A 18 -1.67 -27.12 0.96
CA ARG A 18 -1.43 -26.26 2.12
C ARG A 18 -0.57 -25.04 1.72
N ARG A 19 -1.14 -24.09 0.96
CA ARG A 19 -0.49 -22.84 0.53
C ARG A 19 -1.31 -21.58 0.81
N GLU A 20 -2.41 -21.69 1.56
CA GLU A 20 -3.22 -20.55 2.00
C GLU A 20 -2.51 -19.64 3.04
N GLY A 21 -1.32 -20.03 3.52
CA GLY A 21 -0.59 -19.30 4.57
C GLY A 21 0.52 -18.35 4.08
N ARG A 22 0.79 -18.25 2.77
CA ARG A 22 1.99 -17.53 2.28
C ARG A 22 1.71 -16.16 1.64
N PHE A 23 0.46 -15.85 1.30
CA PHE A 23 0.07 -14.55 0.75
C PHE A 23 -0.52 -13.58 1.79
N LEU A 24 -0.90 -14.06 2.97
CA LEU A 24 -1.32 -13.24 4.11
C LEU A 24 -0.14 -12.73 4.96
N SER A 25 1.08 -13.22 4.71
CA SER A 25 2.28 -12.93 5.51
C SER A 25 3.21 -11.87 4.90
N ALA A 26 3.00 -11.47 3.64
CA ALA A 26 3.86 -10.51 2.97
C ALA A 26 3.44 -9.07 3.28
N ILE A 27 4.41 -8.24 3.68
CA ILE A 27 4.25 -6.82 3.97
C ILE A 27 4.56 -6.04 2.71
N THR A 28 3.58 -5.37 2.12
CA THR A 28 3.80 -4.44 1.02
C THR A 28 4.31 -3.12 1.57
N LEU A 29 5.57 -2.78 1.27
CA LEU A 29 6.21 -1.54 1.65
C LEU A 29 6.18 -0.56 0.47
N TYR A 30 5.27 0.41 0.54
CA TYR A 30 5.21 1.53 -0.37
C TYR A 30 6.29 2.55 -0.02
N HIS A 31 7.30 2.68 -0.88
CA HIS A 31 8.44 3.52 -0.56
C HIS A 31 9.19 4.09 -1.76
N TYR A 32 10.18 4.93 -1.45
CA TYR A 32 11.15 5.44 -2.41
C TYR A 32 12.56 5.00 -2.00
N PRO A 33 13.35 4.38 -2.90
CA PRO A 33 14.64 3.77 -2.57
C PRO A 33 15.69 4.75 -2.03
N ARG A 34 15.60 6.05 -2.31
CA ARG A 34 16.55 7.05 -1.78
C ARG A 34 16.21 7.55 -0.37
N CYS A 35 15.12 7.08 0.25
CA CYS A 35 14.71 7.54 1.57
C CYS A 35 15.40 6.74 2.68
N SER A 36 16.11 7.42 3.59
CA SER A 36 16.82 6.80 4.72
C SER A 36 15.88 6.10 5.70
N THR A 37 14.70 6.66 6.00
CA THR A 37 13.69 6.03 6.87
C THR A 37 13.09 4.77 6.27
N SER A 38 12.94 4.73 4.94
CA SER A 38 12.47 3.54 4.26
C SER A 38 13.47 2.38 4.29
N ARG A 39 14.77 2.67 4.17
CA ARG A 39 15.81 1.62 4.30
C ARG A 39 15.80 1.01 5.69
N LYS A 40 15.63 1.83 6.73
CA LYS A 40 15.44 1.35 8.11
C LYS A 40 14.20 0.47 8.25
N ALA A 41 13.05 0.90 7.71
CA ALA A 41 11.83 0.08 7.74
C ALA A 41 12.05 -1.30 7.10
N ARG A 42 12.65 -1.32 5.90
CA ARG A 42 12.91 -2.57 5.17
C ARG A 42 13.85 -3.48 5.96
N GLN A 43 14.92 -2.92 6.52
CA GLN A 43 15.88 -3.68 7.32
C GLN A 43 15.22 -4.26 8.57
N PHE A 44 14.52 -3.44 9.34
CA PHE A 44 13.82 -3.85 10.56
C PHE A 44 12.81 -4.99 10.30
N LEU A 45 11.99 -4.85 9.26
CA LEU A 45 11.05 -5.91 8.87
C LEU A 45 11.77 -7.20 8.42
N GLY A 46 12.91 -7.07 7.74
CA GLY A 46 13.75 -8.20 7.36
C GLY A 46 14.41 -8.90 8.56
N GLU A 47 14.85 -8.14 9.56
CA GLU A 47 15.38 -8.66 10.83
C GLU A 47 14.33 -9.46 11.61
N LEU A 48 13.06 -9.07 11.51
CA LEU A 48 11.93 -9.81 12.07
C LEU A 48 11.53 -11.05 11.23
N GLY A 49 12.22 -11.33 10.13
CA GLY A 49 11.92 -12.46 9.24
C GLY A 49 10.67 -12.29 8.39
N ALA A 50 10.13 -11.07 8.29
CA ALA A 50 8.95 -10.79 7.48
C ALA A 50 9.30 -10.72 5.98
N GLN A 51 8.40 -11.22 5.13
CA GLN A 51 8.54 -11.04 3.69
C GLN A 51 8.10 -9.63 3.31
N VAL A 52 9.01 -8.79 2.82
CA VAL A 52 8.71 -7.42 2.40
C VAL A 52 8.67 -7.31 0.88
N VAL A 53 7.53 -6.90 0.34
CA VAL A 53 7.34 -6.59 -1.08
C VAL A 53 7.41 -5.09 -1.26
N GLU A 54 8.45 -4.61 -1.94
CA GLU A 54 8.60 -3.18 -2.21
C GLU A 54 7.74 -2.74 -3.39
N ARG A 55 6.86 -1.77 -3.16
CA ARG A 55 6.05 -1.16 -4.24
C ARG A 55 6.41 0.31 -4.41
N ARG A 56 6.78 0.69 -5.63
CA ARG A 56 7.18 2.06 -5.98
C ARG A 56 6.00 2.81 -6.57
N TYR A 57 5.20 3.41 -5.71
CA TYR A 57 3.99 4.14 -6.13
C TYR A 57 4.26 5.41 -6.97
N PHE A 58 5.52 5.85 -7.08
CA PHE A 58 5.89 6.95 -7.97
C PHE A 58 6.11 6.48 -9.41
N THR A 59 6.42 5.20 -9.61
CA THR A 59 6.54 4.58 -10.92
C THR A 59 5.19 4.02 -11.37
N GLU A 60 4.46 3.43 -10.44
CA GLU A 60 3.10 2.92 -10.65
C GLU A 60 2.15 3.79 -9.83
N LEU A 61 1.53 4.78 -10.47
CA LEU A 61 0.57 5.63 -9.78
C LEU A 61 -0.61 4.76 -9.32
N PRO A 62 -0.93 4.78 -8.01
CA PRO A 62 -2.03 4.01 -7.47
C PRO A 62 -3.37 4.57 -7.97
N THR A 63 -4.32 3.68 -8.23
CA THR A 63 -5.65 4.10 -8.68
C THR A 63 -6.49 4.65 -7.52
N GLU A 64 -7.59 5.34 -7.84
CA GLU A 64 -8.54 5.82 -6.84
C GLU A 64 -9.07 4.68 -5.96
N GLU A 65 -9.31 3.50 -6.54
CA GLU A 65 -9.76 2.33 -5.79
C GLU A 65 -8.69 1.86 -4.80
N GLU A 66 -7.43 1.73 -5.22
CA GLU A 66 -6.33 1.31 -4.36
C GLU A 66 -6.14 2.28 -3.18
N ILE A 67 -6.29 3.58 -3.41
CA ILE A 67 -6.19 4.60 -2.36
C ILE A 67 -7.32 4.43 -1.35
N ARG A 68 -8.55 4.21 -1.83
CA ARG A 68 -9.70 4.02 -0.95
C ARG A 68 -9.56 2.73 -0.14
N GLU A 69 -9.01 1.67 -0.73
CA GLU A 69 -8.66 0.46 0.01
C GLU A 69 -7.62 0.72 1.08
N LEU A 70 -6.51 1.39 0.75
CA LEU A 70 -5.47 1.75 1.72
C LEU A 70 -6.02 2.61 2.86
N ALA A 71 -6.89 3.57 2.54
CA ALA A 71 -7.54 4.41 3.54
C ALA A 71 -8.36 3.56 4.53
N ARG A 72 -9.10 2.55 4.05
CA ARG A 72 -9.87 1.65 4.93
C ARG A 72 -9.00 0.83 5.88
N LEU A 73 -7.74 0.57 5.53
CA LEU A 73 -6.80 -0.16 6.38
C LEU A 73 -6.16 0.74 7.45
N LEU A 74 -6.37 2.05 7.37
CA LEU A 74 -5.79 3.04 8.27
C LEU A 74 -6.83 3.56 9.26
N PRO A 75 -6.44 3.78 10.53
CA PRO A 75 -7.37 4.23 11.56
C PRO A 75 -7.95 5.63 11.27
N ARG A 76 -7.21 6.51 10.56
CA ARG A 76 -7.70 7.85 10.18
C ARG A 76 -8.06 7.97 8.70
N GLY A 77 -8.19 6.87 7.97
CA GLY A 77 -8.58 6.90 6.57
C GLY A 77 -7.53 7.56 5.66
N VAL A 78 -8.02 8.32 4.68
CA VAL A 78 -7.20 9.11 3.74
C VAL A 78 -6.28 10.12 4.44
N HIS A 79 -6.64 10.60 5.63
CA HIS A 79 -5.82 11.59 6.35
C HIS A 79 -4.47 11.04 6.82
N ASP A 80 -4.37 9.74 7.09
CA ASP A 80 -3.09 9.11 7.42
C ASP A 80 -2.20 9.01 6.17
N ILE A 81 -2.79 8.84 4.99
CA ILE A 81 -2.05 8.82 3.71
C ILE A 81 -1.52 10.22 3.39
N VAL A 82 -2.27 11.29 3.71
CA VAL A 82 -1.90 12.67 3.38
C VAL A 82 -0.76 13.18 4.27
N SER A 83 0.32 13.62 3.62
CA SER A 83 1.47 14.24 4.24
C SER A 83 1.27 15.74 4.38
N THR A 84 0.69 16.15 5.51
CA THR A 84 0.49 17.56 5.88
C THR A 84 1.80 18.36 5.98
N ARG A 85 2.94 17.68 6.17
CA ARG A 85 4.28 18.26 6.22
C ARG A 85 4.96 18.36 4.86
N SER A 86 4.38 17.78 3.81
CA SER A 86 4.98 17.81 2.47
C SER A 86 4.96 19.23 1.88
N ARG A 87 5.96 19.53 1.05
CA ARG A 87 6.01 20.80 0.30
C ARG A 87 4.77 20.94 -0.60
N ARG A 88 4.34 19.84 -1.23
CA ARG A 88 3.17 19.83 -2.13
C ARG A 88 1.88 20.21 -1.41
N TYR A 89 1.71 19.78 -0.17
CA TYR A 89 0.56 20.16 0.66
C TYR A 89 0.48 21.67 0.89
N ARG A 90 1.64 22.31 1.10
CA ARG A 90 1.75 23.77 1.25
C ARG A 90 1.53 24.50 -0.07
N GLU A 91 2.11 24.01 -1.17
CA GLU A 91 1.92 24.60 -2.51
C GLU A 91 0.46 24.60 -2.94
N LEU A 92 -0.27 23.54 -2.63
CA LEU A 92 -1.70 23.39 -2.95
C LEU A 92 -2.63 24.11 -1.96
N ASN A 93 -2.08 24.79 -0.94
CA ASN A 93 -2.83 25.47 0.12
C ASN A 93 -3.97 24.60 0.69
N LEU A 94 -3.65 23.36 1.03
CA LEU A 94 -4.62 22.40 1.57
C LEU A 94 -4.83 22.59 3.09
N ALA A 95 -4.01 23.41 3.75
CA ALA A 95 -4.15 23.73 5.15
C ALA A 95 -5.52 24.39 5.42
N GLY A 96 -6.33 23.78 6.28
CA GLY A 96 -7.66 24.29 6.63
C GLY A 96 -8.75 24.02 5.58
N LYS A 97 -8.45 23.29 4.49
CA LYS A 97 -9.49 22.85 3.56
C LYS A 97 -10.20 21.61 4.09
N GLU A 98 -11.52 21.69 4.20
CA GLU A 98 -12.38 20.54 4.43
C GLU A 98 -12.70 19.89 3.08
N LEU A 99 -11.87 18.93 2.69
CA LEU A 99 -12.10 18.10 1.51
C LEU A 99 -12.83 16.82 1.93
N SER A 100 -13.78 16.39 1.11
CA SER A 100 -14.42 15.09 1.26
C SER A 100 -13.45 13.95 0.96
N GLU A 101 -13.74 12.73 1.43
CA GLU A 101 -12.89 11.56 1.21
C GLU A 101 -12.63 11.31 -0.29
N ASP A 102 -13.66 11.40 -1.15
CA ASP A 102 -13.50 11.28 -2.60
C ASP A 102 -12.61 12.36 -3.22
N GLN A 103 -12.64 13.59 -2.69
CA GLN A 103 -11.77 14.66 -3.15
C GLN A 103 -10.32 14.39 -2.74
N TRP A 104 -10.09 13.86 -1.53
CA TRP A 104 -8.78 13.41 -1.10
C TRP A 104 -8.25 12.27 -1.98
N VAL A 105 -9.07 11.27 -2.29
CA VAL A 105 -8.70 10.14 -3.14
C VAL A 105 -8.24 10.63 -4.51
N LYS A 106 -9.05 11.47 -5.17
CA LYS A 106 -8.70 12.05 -6.48
C LYS A 106 -7.42 12.87 -6.42
N LEU A 107 -7.26 13.67 -5.37
CA LEU A 107 -6.08 14.48 -5.18
C LEU A 107 -4.82 13.63 -4.96
N LEU A 108 -4.93 12.56 -4.16
CA LEU A 108 -3.83 11.62 -3.90
C LEU A 108 -3.45 10.81 -5.14
N ALA A 109 -4.41 10.48 -6.00
CA ALA A 109 -4.17 9.81 -7.28
C ALA A 109 -3.45 10.74 -8.27
N ALA A 110 -3.87 12.00 -8.33
CA ALA A 110 -3.24 13.01 -9.19
C ALA A 110 -1.86 13.45 -8.68
N GLU A 111 -1.67 13.49 -7.35
CA GLU A 111 -0.49 14.05 -6.68
C GLU A 111 0.12 13.02 -5.70
N PRO A 112 0.88 12.03 -6.21
CA PRO A 112 1.58 11.07 -5.35
C PRO A 112 2.60 11.74 -4.41
N GLY A 113 2.99 12.99 -4.68
CA GLY A 113 3.85 13.79 -3.80
C GLY A 113 3.22 14.15 -2.46
N LEU A 114 1.89 14.04 -2.33
CA LEU A 114 1.16 14.23 -1.08
C LEU A 114 1.20 13.02 -0.17
N TRP A 115 1.64 11.85 -0.64
CA TRP A 115 1.65 10.64 0.16
C TRP A 115 2.71 10.70 1.26
N ARG A 116 2.32 10.29 2.47
CA ARG A 116 3.28 10.00 3.54
C ARG A 116 4.12 8.78 3.15
N ARG A 117 5.38 8.79 3.60
CA ARG A 117 6.39 7.77 3.30
C ARG A 117 7.10 7.35 4.58
N PRO A 118 7.50 6.08 4.73
CA PRO A 118 7.01 4.89 3.99
C PRO A 118 5.57 4.50 4.40
N ILE A 119 4.87 3.66 3.63
CA ILE A 119 3.61 3.04 4.06
C ILE A 119 3.80 1.52 4.00
N ALA A 120 3.64 0.82 5.13
CA ALA A 120 3.73 -0.63 5.21
C ALA A 120 2.32 -1.21 5.35
N VAL A 121 1.99 -2.24 4.56
CA VAL A 121 0.65 -2.84 4.53
C VAL A 121 0.76 -4.35 4.66
N LYS A 122 0.04 -4.97 5.60
CA LYS A 122 0.00 -6.43 5.78
C LYS A 122 -1.38 -6.88 6.24
N GLY A 123 -1.96 -7.87 5.58
CA GLY A 123 -3.15 -8.60 6.05
C GLY A 123 -4.36 -7.72 6.44
N GLY A 124 -4.54 -6.56 5.79
CA GLY A 124 -5.61 -5.62 6.11
C GLY A 124 -5.28 -4.56 7.16
N ARG A 125 -4.02 -4.43 7.56
CA ARG A 125 -3.52 -3.31 8.37
C ARG A 125 -2.52 -2.51 7.58
N ALA A 126 -2.56 -1.19 7.74
CA ALA A 126 -1.57 -0.28 7.16
C ALA A 126 -0.94 0.59 8.25
N VAL A 127 0.36 0.85 8.10
CA VAL A 127 1.17 1.69 8.97
C VAL A 127 1.83 2.75 8.12
N VAL A 128 1.69 4.01 8.53
CA VAL A 128 2.26 5.15 7.82
C VAL A 128 3.42 5.74 8.61
N GLY A 129 4.58 5.82 7.96
CA GLY A 129 5.82 6.31 8.53
C GLY A 129 6.77 5.18 8.95
N TYR A 130 7.89 5.59 9.55
CA TYR A 130 8.78 4.66 10.24
C TYR A 130 8.45 4.73 11.72
N ASP A 131 7.81 3.68 12.22
CA ASP A 131 7.48 3.49 13.63
C ASP A 131 7.76 2.02 13.95
N GLU A 132 8.75 1.76 14.80
CA GLU A 132 9.24 0.40 15.08
C GLU A 132 8.17 -0.44 15.78
N GLU A 133 7.38 0.17 16.66
CA GLU A 133 6.32 -0.51 17.39
C GLU A 133 5.17 -0.89 16.44
N ALA A 134 4.75 0.06 15.60
CA ALA A 134 3.70 -0.20 14.61
C ALA A 134 4.16 -1.21 13.53
N LEU A 135 5.42 -1.13 13.07
CA LEU A 135 5.98 -2.10 12.14
C LEU A 135 6.09 -3.49 12.77
N ARG A 136 6.48 -3.58 14.04
CA ARG A 136 6.52 -4.84 14.77
C ARG A 136 5.12 -5.43 14.92
N ALA A 137 4.12 -4.62 15.23
CA ALA A 137 2.71 -5.02 15.30
C ALA A 137 2.11 -5.47 13.95
N LEU A 138 2.77 -5.15 12.83
CA LEU A 138 2.46 -5.80 11.56
C LEU A 138 3.06 -7.19 11.48
N VAL A 139 4.27 -7.43 12.01
CA VAL A 139 4.91 -8.75 11.91
C VAL A 139 4.28 -9.76 12.86
N ASP A 140 3.99 -9.36 14.10
CA ASP A 140 3.32 -10.14 15.15
C ASP A 140 1.91 -10.61 14.71
#